data_AF-A0A0D1K8G3-F1
#
_entry.id   AF-A0A0D1K8G3-F1
#
_cell.length_a   1.000
_cell.length_b   1.000
_cell.length_c   1.000
_cell.angle_alpha   90.00
_cell.angle_beta   90.00
_cell.angle_gamma   90.00
#
_symmetry.space_group_name_H-M   'P 1'
#
loop_
_entity.id
_entity.type
_entity.pdbx_description
1 polymer ?
#
loop_
_entity_poly.entity_id
_entity_poly.type
_entity_poly.pdbx_seq_one_letter_code
_entity_poly.pdbx_strand_id
1 'polypeptide(L)' 'MTFKKAFIIGYVVLLLSFVLVYFILPVEQVITAVIMLTLLFGAYQLILLKKLYKNQD' A
#
# COMPACT_ATOMS: atom_id res chain seq x y z
N MET A 1 10.71 -13.78 5.48
CA MET A 1 10.92 -12.64 4.56
C MET A 1 11.25 -11.41 5.40
N THR A 2 12.34 -10.69 5.12
CA THR A 2 12.68 -9.48 5.89
C THR A 2 11.62 -8.39 5.70
N PHE A 3 11.29 -7.64 6.75
CA PHE A 3 10.30 -6.56 6.69
C PHE A 3 10.59 -5.55 5.60
N LYS A 4 11.86 -5.20 5.38
CA LYS A 4 12.28 -4.34 4.26
C LYS A 4 11.78 -4.86 2.91
N LYS A 5 11.86 -6.18 2.66
CA LYS A 5 11.36 -6.77 1.42
C LYS A 5 9.83 -6.72 1.31
N ALA A 6 9.12 -7.03 2.40
CA ALA A 6 7.66 -6.99 2.42
C ALA A 6 7.09 -5.57 2.27
N PHE A 7 7.79 -4.58 2.83
CA PHE A 7 7.49 -3.16 2.66
C PHE A 7 7.71 -2.71 1.21
N ILE A 8 8.87 -3.04 0.62
CA ILE A 8 9.18 -2.69 -0.78
C ILE A 8 8.14 -3.28 -1.73
N ILE A 9 7.75 -4.55 -1.54
CA ILE A 9 6.75 -5.20 -2.39
C ILE A 9 5.40 -4.48 -2.28
N GLY A 10 4.92 -4.21 -1.06
CA GLY A 10 3.67 -3.47 -0.87
C GLY A 10 3.71 -2.08 -1.51
N TYR A 11 4.84 -1.39 -1.41
CA TYR A 11 5.03 -0.07 -2.01
C TYR A 11 5.02 -0.12 -3.55
N VAL A 12 5.69 -1.10 -4.15
CA VAL A 12 5.66 -1.32 -5.61
C VAL A 12 4.24 -1.60 -6.09
N VAL A 13 3.48 -2.42 -5.35
CA VAL A 13 2.06 -2.70 -5.66
C VAL A 13 1.21 -1.43 -5.58
N LEU A 14 1.42 -0.57 -4.57
CA LEU A 14 0.72 0.72 -4.47
C LEU A 14 1.01 1.61 -5.68
N LEU A 15 2.29 1.75 -6.07
CA LEU A 15 2.69 2.57 -7.21
C LEU A 15 2.08 2.06 -8.51
N LEU A 16 2.13 0.75 -8.76
CA LEU A 16 1.46 0.12 -9.90
C LEU A 16 -0.04 0.39 -9.88
N SER A 17 -0.67 0.33 -8.71
CA SER A 17 -2.09 0.62 -8.55
C SER A 17 -2.42 2.07 -8.91
N PHE A 18 -1.57 3.04 -8.54
CA PHE A 18 -1.78 4.44 -8.95
C PHE A 18 -1.65 4.64 -10.46
N VAL A 19 -0.71 3.97 -11.10
CA VAL A 19 -0.59 3.99 -12.57
C VAL A 19 -1.88 3.45 -13.19
N LEU A 20 -2.37 2.30 -12.73
CA LEU A 20 -3.62 1.73 -13.22
C LEU A 20 -4.83 2.64 -12.98
N VAL A 21 -4.92 3.23 -11.80
CA VAL A 21 -6.01 4.17 -11.45
C VAL A 21 -6.04 5.35 -12.40
N TYR A 22 -4.88 5.93 -12.72
CA TYR A 22 -4.79 7.07 -13.63
C TYR A 22 -5.30 6.76 -15.05
N PHE A 23 -5.02 5.57 -15.57
CA PHE A 23 -5.41 5.20 -16.94
C PHE A 23 -6.81 4.59 -17.06
N ILE A 24 -7.33 3.96 -16.00
CA ILE A 24 -8.58 3.18 -16.05
C ILE A 24 -9.77 3.99 -15.52
N LEU A 25 -9.59 4.77 -14.46
CA LEU A 25 -10.71 5.46 -13.80
C LEU A 25 -10.98 6.83 -14.43
N PRO A 26 -12.26 7.25 -14.48
CA PRO A 26 -12.61 8.62 -14.83
C PRO A 26 -12.06 9.59 -13.78
N VAL A 27 -11.70 10.79 -14.24
CA VAL A 27 -10.96 11.80 -13.44
C VAL A 27 -11.67 12.13 -12.13
N GLU A 28 -13.01 12.14 -12.10
CA GLU A 28 -13.77 12.45 -10.89
C GLU A 28 -13.55 11.41 -9.76
N GLN A 29 -13.17 10.18 -10.12
CA GLN A 29 -13.00 9.07 -9.18
C GLN A 29 -11.53 8.82 -8.80
N VAL A 30 -10.58 9.40 -9.53
CA VAL A 30 -9.14 9.20 -9.32
C VAL A 30 -8.72 9.59 -7.90
N ILE A 31 -9.15 10.76 -7.41
CA ILE A 31 -8.78 11.22 -6.06
C ILE A 31 -9.30 10.26 -4.99
N THR A 32 -10.56 9.85 -5.09
CA THR A 32 -11.17 8.90 -4.14
C THR A 32 -10.45 7.55 -4.16
N ALA A 33 -10.12 7.03 -5.34
CA ALA A 33 -9.39 5.79 -5.49
C ALA A 33 -7.97 5.87 -4.90
N VAL A 34 -7.26 6.97 -5.13
CA VAL A 34 -5.92 7.20 -4.57
C VAL A 34 -5.96 7.26 -3.04
N ILE A 35 -6.94 7.97 -2.45
CA ILE A 35 -7.11 8.04 -0.99
C ILE A 35 -7.37 6.64 -0.41
N MET A 36 -8.30 5.89 -1.00
CA MET A 36 -8.63 4.53 -0.57
C MET A 36 -7.43 3.58 -0.63
N LEU A 37 -6.67 3.60 -1.72
CA LEU A 37 -5.45 2.80 -1.89
C LEU A 37 -4.38 3.19 -0.87
N THR A 38 -4.22 4.50 -0.60
CA THR A 38 -3.25 5.00 0.37
C THR A 38 -3.63 4.56 1.79
N LEU A 39 -4.90 4.64 2.17
CA LEU A 39 -5.39 4.15 3.47
C LEU A 39 -5.18 2.64 3.60
N LEU A 40 -5.48 1.87 2.55
CA LEU A 40 -5.27 0.43 2.53
C LEU A 40 -3.79 0.06 2.71
N PHE A 41 -2.90 0.77 2.03
CA PHE A 41 -1.46 0.59 2.18
C PHE A 41 -0.99 0.96 3.59
N GLY A 42 -1.49 2.06 4.15
CA GLY A 42 -1.21 2.44 5.54
C GLY A 42 -1.62 1.35 6.54
N ALA A 43 -2.82 0.78 6.39
CA ALA A 43 -3.29 -0.33 7.22
C ALA A 43 -2.38 -1.58 7.08
N TYR A 44 -2.00 -1.93 5.86
CA TYR A 44 -1.05 -3.01 5.59
C TYR A 44 0.29 -2.76 6.29
N GLN A 45 0.83 -1.54 6.21
CA GLN A 45 2.09 -1.15 6.84
C GLN A 45 2.03 -1.26 8.37
N LEU A 46 0.91 -0.85 8.98
CA LEU A 46 0.68 -1.01 10.43
C LEU A 46 0.67 -2.47 10.86
N ILE A 47 0.02 -3.36 10.09
CA ILE A 47 -0.01 -4.81 10.36
C ILE A 47 1.40 -5.40 10.25
N LEU A 48 2.15 -5.00 9.22
CA LEU A 48 3.54 -5.43 9.00
C LEU A 48 4.44 -5.02 10.15
N LEU A 49 4.27 -3.80 10.65
CA LEU A 49 5.06 -3.24 11.74
C LEU A 49 4.74 -3.94 13.07
N LYS A 50 3.46 -4.18 13.36
CA LYS A 50 3.04 -5.02 14.51
C LYS A 50 3.65 -6.41 14.46
N LYS A 51 3.68 -7.04 13.28
CA LYS A 51 4.24 -8.38 13.09
C LYS A 51 5.76 -8.40 13.28
N LEU A 52 6.45 -7.33 12.92
CA LEU A 52 7.89 -7.21 13.18
C LEU A 52 8.18 -7.09 14.67
N TYR A 53 7.45 -6.22 15.38
CA TYR A 53 7.64 -6.02 16.82
C TYR A 53 7.38 -7.31 17.61
N LYS A 54 6.30 -8.03 17.28
CA LYS A 54 5.95 -9.32 17.91
C LYS A 54 6.99 -10.43 17.70
N ASN A 55 7.84 -10.34 16.68
CA ASN A 55 8.90 -11.32 16.42
C ASN A 55 10.25 -10.94 17.06
N GLN A 56 10.33 -9.79 17.74
CA GLN A 56 11.52 -9.35 18.48
C GLN A 56 11.42 -9.60 19.99
N ASP A 57 10.23 -9.93 20.49
CA ASP A 57 9.98 -10.49 21.83
C ASP A 57 10.08 -12.03 21.81
#